data_AF-A0A9D2WMY1-F1
#
_entry.id   AF-A0A9D2WMY1-F1
#
_cell.length_a   1.000
_cell.length_b   1.000
_cell.length_c   1.000
_cell.angle_alpha   90.00
_cell.angle_beta   90.00
_cell.angle_gamma   90.00
#
_symmetry.space_group_name_H-M   'P 1'
#
loop_
_entity.id
_entity.type
_entity.pdbx_description
1 polymer ?
#
loop_
_entity_poly.entity_id
_entity_poly.type
_entity_poly.pdbx_seq_one_letter_code
_entity_poly.pdbx_strand_id
1 'polypeptide(L)'
;MVPSMVLLTGFTQYAAQGSSLLAMVPVGIVGAYTHWRLENVNTGILPGLIPGILLGTYLGGSLAHFMPEGALRIIFATVLIWTGVKYL
;
A
#
# COMPACT_ATOMS: atom_id res chain seq x y z
N MET A 1 2.69 -7.77 -3.99
CA MET A 1 2.96 -8.89 -3.05
C MET A 1 1.67 -9.51 -2.51
N VAL A 2 0.63 -8.72 -2.22
CA VAL A 2 -0.65 -9.25 -1.70
C VAL A 2 -1.33 -10.30 -2.61
N PRO A 3 -1.46 -10.11 -3.94
CA PRO A 3 -2.13 -11.10 -4.80
C PRO A 3 -1.36 -12.42 -4.89
N SER A 4 -0.03 -12.36 -4.93
CA SER A 4 0.84 -13.55 -4.96
C SER A 4 0.77 -14.34 -3.64
N MET A 5 0.68 -13.68 -2.49
CA MET A 5 0.52 -14.37 -1.21
C MET A 5 -0.88 -14.99 -1.05
N VAL A 6 -1.92 -14.31 -1.51
CA VAL A 6 -3.29 -14.85 -1.45
C VAL A 6 -3.47 -16.03 -2.43
N LEU A 7 -2.92 -15.94 -3.64
CA LEU A 7 -3.07 -16.97 -4.68
C LEU A 7 -2.11 -18.17 -4.52
N LEU A 8 -0.87 -17.96 -4.05
CA LEU A 8 0.15 -19.03 -3.98
C LEU A 8 0.27 -19.66 -2.60
N THR A 9 -0.01 -18.92 -1.52
CA THR A 9 0.24 -19.40 -0.15
C THR A 9 -1.03 -19.60 0.68
N GLY A 10 -2.22 -19.27 0.13
CA GLY A 10 -3.50 -19.50 0.80
C GLY A 10 -3.75 -18.65 2.05
N PHE A 11 -2.95 -17.60 2.27
CA PHE A 11 -3.14 -16.68 3.39
C PHE A 11 -4.42 -15.86 3.23
N THR A 12 -5.06 -15.55 4.36
CA THR A 12 -6.16 -14.59 4.43
C THR A 12 -5.71 -13.23 3.92
N GLN A 13 -6.62 -12.51 3.27
CA GLN A 13 -6.26 -11.26 2.60
C GLN A 13 -5.77 -10.18 3.59
N TYR A 14 -6.29 -10.19 4.82
CA TYR A 14 -5.83 -9.32 5.89
C TYR A 14 -4.38 -9.61 6.31
N ALA A 15 -4.01 -10.89 6.46
CA ALA A 15 -2.66 -11.28 6.85
C ALA A 15 -1.64 -10.91 5.76
N ALA A 16 -1.96 -11.22 4.49
CA ALA A 16 -1.11 -10.87 3.36
C ALA A 16 -0.91 -9.35 3.23
N GLN A 17 -1.97 -8.55 3.48
CA GLN A 17 -1.90 -7.10 3.45
C GLN A 17 -1.08 -6.54 4.62
N GLY A 18 -1.30 -7.03 5.84
CA GLY A 18 -0.56 -6.61 7.03
C GLY A 18 0.94 -6.93 6.94
N SER A 19 1.30 -8.14 6.52
CA SER A 19 2.70 -8.52 6.31
C SER A 19 3.38 -7.71 5.21
N SER A 20 2.65 -7.40 4.13
CA SER A 20 3.18 -6.54 3.05
C SER A 20 3.44 -5.11 3.54
N LEU A 21 2.52 -4.53 4.33
CA LEU A 21 2.69 -3.21 4.94
C LEU A 21 3.91 -3.18 5.87
N LEU A 22 4.09 -4.20 6.70
CA LEU A 22 5.25 -4.31 7.60
C LEU A 22 6.56 -4.37 6.81
N ALA A 23 6.60 -5.15 5.73
CA ALA A 23 7.76 -5.27 4.86
C ALA A 23 8.10 -3.96 4.12
N MET A 24 7.11 -3.10 3.86
CA MET A 24 7.32 -1.80 3.21
C MET A 24 8.04 -0.79 4.11
N VAL A 25 7.98 -0.93 5.44
CA VAL A 25 8.63 0.02 6.37
C VAL A 25 10.15 0.10 6.16
N PRO A 26 10.93 -1.00 6.25
CA PRO A 26 12.37 -0.94 6.04
C PRO A 26 12.73 -0.56 4.59
N VAL A 27 11.96 -1.04 3.60
CA VAL A 27 12.17 -0.72 2.18
C VAL A 27 11.97 0.78 1.93
N GLY A 28 10.92 1.37 2.51
CA GLY A 28 10.61 2.79 2.41
C GLY A 28 11.70 3.66 3.05
N ILE A 29 12.23 3.26 4.20
CA ILE A 29 13.34 3.96 4.87
C ILE A 29 14.58 4.00 3.97
N VAL A 30 14.98 2.85 3.42
CA VAL A 30 16.15 2.77 2.53
C VAL A 30 15.93 3.58 1.26
N GLY A 31 14.75 3.45 0.62
CA GLY A 31 14.42 4.20 -0.59
C GLY A 31 14.40 5.72 -0.39
N ALA A 32 13.83 6.17 0.74
CA ALA A 32 13.81 7.58 1.12
C ALA A 32 15.22 8.11 1.38
N TYR A 33 16.08 7.34 2.06
CA TYR A 33 17.47 7.70 2.28
C TYR A 33 18.26 7.84 0.97
N THR A 34 18.06 6.90 0.03
CA THR A 34 18.68 6.99 -1.30
C THR A 34 18.20 8.21 -2.08
N HIS A 35 16.90 8.51 -2.07
CA HIS A 35 16.36 9.68 -2.78
C HIS A 35 16.78 11.00 -2.12
N TRP A 36 16.92 11.02 -0.80
CA TRP A 36 17.45 12.18 -0.09
C TRP A 36 18.91 12.44 -0.47
N ARG A 37 19.73 11.38 -0.59
CA ARG A 37 21.10 11.47 -1.11
C ARG A 37 21.19 11.96 -2.56
N LEU A 38 20.15 11.75 -3.36
CA LEU A 38 20.10 12.16 -4.77
C LEU A 38 19.46 13.55 -4.97
N GLU A 39 19.21 14.32 -3.90
CA GLU A 39 18.57 15.65 -3.92
C GLU A 39 17.16 15.68 -4.55
N ASN A 40 16.54 14.51 -4.77
CA ASN A 40 15.21 14.38 -5.36
C ASN A 40 14.07 14.55 -4.34
N VAL A 41 14.36 15.07 -3.14
CA VAL A 41 13.38 15.20 -2.05
C VAL A 41 13.03 16.67 -1.83
N ASN A 42 11.80 17.04 -2.18
CA ASN A 42 11.28 18.39 -1.92
C ASN A 42 10.76 18.50 -0.47
N THR A 43 11.61 19.00 0.42
CA THR A 43 11.33 19.17 1.85
C THR A 43 10.21 20.17 2.18
N GLY A 44 9.82 21.03 1.23
CA GLY A 44 8.73 21.98 1.43
C GLY A 44 7.34 21.35 1.47
N ILE A 45 7.16 20.17 0.85
CA ILE A 45 5.86 19.49 0.77
C ILE A 45 5.67 18.49 1.92
N LEU A 46 6.78 17.97 2.48
CA LEU A 46 6.78 16.97 3.55
C LEU A 46 5.86 17.30 4.75
N PRO A 47 5.82 18.54 5.28
CA PRO A 47 5.04 18.85 6.48
C PRO A 47 3.52 18.68 6.29
N GLY A 48 3.01 18.90 5.07
CA GLY A 48 1.60 18.64 4.75
C GLY A 48 1.34 17.19 4.31
N LEU A 49 2.33 16.56 3.70
CA LEU A 49 2.22 15.22 3.13
C LEU A 49 2.24 14.12 4.21
N ILE A 50 3.10 14.27 5.24
CA ILE A 50 3.20 13.33 6.37
C ILE A 50 1.85 13.14 7.10
N PRO A 51 1.18 14.19 7.61
CA PRO A 51 -0.08 14.02 8.32
C PRO A 51 -1.19 13.50 7.41
N GLY A 52 -1.22 13.91 6.14
CA GLY A 52 -2.16 13.40 5.14
C GLY A 52 -2.01 11.90 4.91
N ILE A 53 -0.77 11.40 4.74
CA ILE A 53 -0.49 9.97 4.60
C ILE A 53 -0.86 9.21 5.88
N LEU A 54 -0.49 9.73 7.05
CA LEU A 54 -0.76 9.04 8.32
C LEU A 54 -2.28 8.89 8.56
N LEU A 55 -3.04 9.96 8.34
CA LEU A 55 -4.50 9.92 8.45
C LEU A 55 -5.13 9.02 7.38
N GLY A 56 -4.67 9.13 6.14
CA GLY A 56 -5.19 8.33 5.03
C GLY A 56 -4.92 6.84 5.21
N THR A 57 -3.73 6.45 5.66
CA THR A 57 -3.36 5.05 5.91
C THR A 57 -4.09 4.48 7.13
N TYR A 58 -4.27 5.27 8.20
CA TYR A 58 -5.04 4.85 9.37
C TYR A 58 -6.52 4.62 9.02
N LEU A 59 -7.15 5.59 8.36
CA LEU A 59 -8.56 5.49 7.95
C LEU A 59 -8.75 4.35 6.94
N GLY A 60 -7.89 4.27 5.92
CA GLY A 60 -7.95 3.23 4.90
C GLY A 60 -7.72 1.83 5.46
N GLY A 61 -6.77 1.67 6.38
CA GLY A 61 -6.49 0.39 7.06
C GLY A 61 -7.64 -0.05 7.96
N SER A 62 -8.22 0.89 8.71
CA SER A 62 -9.40 0.62 9.55
C SER A 62 -10.61 0.21 8.68
N LEU A 63 -10.90 0.96 7.61
CA LEU A 63 -11.99 0.62 6.69
C LEU A 63 -11.79 -0.74 6.03
N ALA A 64 -10.55 -1.05 5.64
CA ALA A 64 -10.21 -2.34 5.04
C ALA A 64 -10.42 -3.52 6.01
N HIS A 65 -10.19 -3.32 7.32
CA HIS A 65 -10.40 -4.36 8.32
C HIS A 65 -11.89 -4.68 8.55
N PHE A 66 -12.77 -3.68 8.41
CA PHE A 66 -14.23 -3.87 8.53
C PHE A 66 -14.86 -4.52 7.29
N MET A 67 -14.19 -4.55 6.15
CA MET A 67 -14.74 -5.14 4.92
C MET A 67 -14.45 -6.64 4.86
N PRO A 68 -15.44 -7.50 4.55
CA PRO A 68 -15.23 -8.95 4.41
C PRO A 68 -14.24 -9.28 3.29
N GLU A 69 -13.45 -10.35 3.47
CA GLU A 69 -12.36 -10.74 2.55
C GLU A 69 -12.79 -10.80 1.08
N GLY A 70 -13.99 -11.31 0.81
CA GLY A 70 -14.55 -11.38 -0.56
C GLY A 70 -14.74 -10.01 -1.20
N ALA A 71 -15.24 -9.02 -0.45
CA ALA A 71 -15.43 -7.66 -0.96
C ALA A 71 -14.08 -6.99 -1.23
N LEU A 72 -13.12 -7.14 -0.30
CA LEU A 72 -11.77 -6.59 -0.46
C LEU A 72 -11.05 -7.18 -1.68
N ARG A 73 -11.25 -8.49 -1.95
CA ARG A 73 -10.72 -9.17 -3.13
C ARG A 73 -11.30 -8.64 -4.43
N ILE A 74 -12.62 -8.42 -4.48
CA ILE A 74 -13.30 -7.87 -5.66
C ILE A 74 -12.83 -6.44 -5.94
N ILE A 75 -12.75 -5.59 -4.90
CA ILE A 75 -12.28 -4.21 -5.05
C ILE A 75 -10.86 -4.18 -5.60
N PHE A 76 -9.94 -4.98 -5.05
CA PHE A 76 -8.57 -5.07 -5.55
C PHE A 76 -8.50 -5.55 -7.00
N ALA A 77 -9.25 -6.58 -7.36
CA ALA A 77 -9.28 -7.11 -8.72
C ALA A 77 -9.81 -6.06 -9.72
N THR A 78 -10.88 -5.35 -9.37
CA THR A 78 -11.44 -4.28 -10.21
C THR A 78 -10.44 -3.14 -10.42
N VAL A 79 -9.74 -2.70 -9.37
CA VAL A 79 -8.72 -1.64 -9.46
C VAL A 79 -7.56 -2.09 -10.34
N LEU A 80 -7.11 -3.34 -10.24
CA LEU A 80 -6.04 -3.87 -11.08
C LEU A 80 -6.44 -3.93 -12.56
N ILE A 81 -7.65 -4.43 -12.86
CA ILE A 81 -8.17 -4.46 -14.23
C ILE A 81 -8.27 -3.03 -14.78
N TRP A 82 -8.84 -2.11 -14.01
CA TRP A 82 -8.99 -0.72 -14.43
C TRP A 82 -7.64 -0.02 -14.69
N THR A 83 -6.66 -0.22 -13.80
CA THR A 83 -5.32 0.34 -13.97
C THR A 83 -4.63 -0.28 -15.19
N GLY A 84 -4.77 -1.59 -15.40
CA GLY A 84 -4.21 -2.29 -16.57
C GLY A 84 -4.80 -1.78 -17.89
N VAL A 85 -6.11 -1.55 -17.95
CA VAL A 85 -6.78 -0.98 -19.13
C VAL A 85 -6.36 0.48 -19.36
N LYS A 86 -6.14 1.27 -18.30
CA LYS A 86 -5.70 2.66 -18.44
C LYS A 86 -4.26 2.80 -18.97
N TYR A 87 -3.40 1.82 -18.67
CA TYR A 87 -2.00 1.82 -19.09
C TYR A 87 -1.76 1.15 -20.45
N LEU A 88 -2.79 0.56 -21.06
CA LEU A 88 -2.80 0.08 -22.45
C LEU A 88 -3.21 1.21 -23.40
#